data_AF-J3I470-F1
#
_entry.id   AF-J3I470-F1
#
_cell.length_a   1.000
_cell.length_b   1.000
_cell.length_c   1.000
_cell.angle_alpha   90.00
_cell.angle_beta   90.00
_cell.angle_gamma   90.00
#
_symmetry.space_group_name_H-M   'P 1'
#
loop_
_entity.id
_entity.type
_entity.pdbx_description
1 polymer ?
#
loop_
_entity_poly.entity_id
_entity_poly.type
_entity_poly.pdbx_seq_one_letter_code
_entity_poly.pdbx_strand_id
1 'polypeptide(L)' 'MRKFSLGDVVNSDKGRRGVVRAAYRTREGQQFYAVEKDGAIDHLEEDRLSPAPRVELAA' A
#
# COMPACT_ATOMS: atom_id res chain seq x y z
N MET A 1 6.30 -7.46 -11.71
CA MET A 1 5.31 -8.15 -10.85
C MET A 1 4.80 -7.16 -9.82
N ARG A 2 3.61 -7.34 -9.23
CA ARG A 2 3.12 -6.44 -8.16
C ARG A 2 3.88 -6.77 -6.87
N LYS A 3 4.47 -5.76 -6.20
CA LYS A 3 5.16 -5.96 -4.92
C LYS A 3 4.20 -6.17 -3.74
N PHE A 4 3.01 -5.60 -3.81
CA PHE A 4 2.03 -5.64 -2.73
C PHE A 4 0.70 -6.25 -3.18
N SER A 5 0.01 -6.90 -2.25
CA SER A 5 -1.27 -7.58 -2.42
C SER A 5 -2.39 -6.85 -1.69
N LEU A 6 -3.64 -7.16 -2.06
CA LEU A 6 -4.81 -6.67 -1.32
C LEU A 6 -4.77 -7.14 0.13
N GLY A 7 -5.01 -6.23 1.06
CA GLY A 7 -4.94 -6.49 2.49
C GLY A 7 -3.54 -6.33 3.10
N ASP A 8 -2.50 -6.15 2.28
CA ASP A 8 -1.16 -5.88 2.81
C ASP A 8 -1.14 -4.56 3.56
N VAL A 9 -0.42 -4.56 4.68
CA VAL A 9 -0.15 -3.36 5.46
C VAL A 9 1.17 -2.77 4.99
N VAL A 10 1.13 -1.52 4.55
CA VAL A 10 2.26 -0.81 3.95
C VAL A 10 2.50 0.52 4.65
N ASN A 11 3.74 0.99 4.62
CA ASN A 11 4.09 2.36 4.96
C ASN A 11 4.23 3.16 3.68
N SER A 12 3.60 4.33 3.62
CA SER A 12 3.89 5.33 2.60
C SER A 12 5.10 6.17 2.99
N ASP A 13 5.75 6.77 1.99
CA ASP A 13 6.84 7.75 2.14
C ASP A 13 6.51 8.92 3.09
N LYS A 14 5.22 9.25 3.28
CA LYS A 14 4.75 10.22 4.28
C LYS A 14 4.79 9.70 5.73
N GLY A 15 5.41 8.54 5.97
CA GLY A 15 5.48 7.89 7.28
C GLY A 15 4.14 7.32 7.75
N ARG A 16 3.14 7.23 6.87
CA ARG A 16 1.79 6.79 7.24
C ARG A 16 1.58 5.32 6.90
N ARG A 17 1.11 4.56 7.88
CA ARG A 17 0.72 3.15 7.74
C ARG A 17 -0.72 3.02 7.24
N GLY A 18 -0.95 2.16 6.26
CA GLY A 18 -2.28 1.90 5.71
C GLY A 18 -2.39 0.50 5.08
N VAL A 19 -3.58 0.17 4.58
CA VAL A 19 -3.92 -1.14 4.02
C VAL A 19 -4.16 -1.02 2.51
N VAL A 20 -3.54 -1.88 1.72
CA VAL A 20 -3.76 -1.93 0.27
C VAL A 20 -5.18 -2.42 -0.03
N ARG A 21 -5.97 -1.60 -0.71
CA ARG A 21 -7.35 -1.89 -1.13
C ARG A 21 -7.51 -2.08 -2.63
N ALA A 22 -6.58 -1.59 -3.44
CA ALA A 22 -6.54 -1.83 -4.87
C ALA A 22 -5.12 -1.78 -5.41
N ALA A 23 -4.87 -2.47 -6.52
CA ALA A 23 -3.63 -2.41 -7.28
C ALA A 23 -3.96 -2.30 -8.78
N TYR A 24 -3.46 -1.27 -9.44
CA TYR A 24 -3.75 -0.98 -10.85
C TYR A 24 -2.54 -0.39 -11.56
N ARG A 25 -2.51 -0.45 -12.89
CA ARG A 25 -1.47 0.16 -13.71
C ARG A 25 -2.04 1.25 -14.58
N THR A 26 -1.23 2.28 -14.84
CA THR A 26 -1.52 3.25 -15.89
C THR A 26 -1.29 2.62 -17.26
N ARG A 27 -1.74 3.32 -18.32
CA ARG A 27 -1.48 2.91 -19.71
C ARG A 27 0.02 2.86 -20.04
N GLU A 28 0.82 3.69 -19.38
CA GLU A 28 2.28 3.72 -19.51
C GLU A 28 2.99 2.61 -18.72
N GLY A 29 2.23 1.79 -17.99
CA GLY A 29 2.75 0.64 -17.24
C GLY A 29 3.14 0.94 -15.79
N GLN A 30 3.03 2.20 -15.34
CA GLN A 30 3.35 2.58 -13.96
C GLN A 30 2.38 1.91 -12.98
N GLN A 31 2.92 1.29 -11.93
CA GLN A 31 2.15 0.56 -10.91
C GLN A 31 1.75 1.48 -9.76
N PHE A 32 0.45 1.48 -9.45
CA PHE A 32 -0.16 2.24 -8.36
C PHE A 32 -0.96 1.34 -7.42
N TYR A 33 -1.16 1.84 -6.21
CA TYR A 33 -1.94 1.20 -5.16
C TYR A 33 -2.89 2.22 -4.52
N ALA A 34 -4.11 1.80 -4.22
CA ALA A 34 -5.01 2.52 -3.34
C ALA A 34 -4.78 2.02 -1.91
N VAL A 35 -4.36 2.91 -1.02
CA VAL A 35 -4.03 2.60 0.37
C VAL A 35 -5.02 3.30 1.29
N GLU A 36 -5.74 2.52 2.09
CA GLU A 36 -6.68 3.01 3.08
C GLU A 36 -6.00 3.26 4.41
N LYS A 37 -6.29 4.42 5.00
CA LYS A 37 -5.89 4.78 6.36
C LYS A 37 -6.96 5.66 6.99
N ASP A 38 -7.47 5.26 8.16
CA ASP A 38 -8.46 6.02 8.94
C ASP A 38 -9.67 6.47 8.10
N GLY A 39 -10.11 5.64 7.14
CA GLY A 39 -11.22 5.93 6.24
C GLY A 39 -10.88 6.80 5.01
N ALA A 40 -9.65 7.32 4.90
CA ALA A 40 -9.17 8.02 3.72
C ALA A 40 -8.43 7.07 2.77
N ILE A 41 -8.55 7.29 1.46
CA ILE A 41 -7.85 6.53 0.42
C ILE A 41 -6.80 7.42 -0.25
N ASP A 42 -5.53 7.03 -0.13
CA ASP A 42 -4.41 7.63 -0.86
C ASP A 42 -4.05 6.77 -2.07
N HIS A 43 -3.78 7.39 -3.21
CA HIS A 43 -3.33 6.72 -4.43
C HIS A 43 -1.83 6.94 -4.61
N LEU A 44 -1.04 5.87 -4.46
CA LEU A 44 0.42 5.96 -4.34
C LEU A 44 1.11 5.04 -5.35
N GLU A 45 2.23 5.50 -5.88
CA GLU A 45 3.12 4.71 -6.71
C GLU A 45 3.79 3.61 -5.90
N GLU A 46 4.13 2.50 -6.56
CA GLU A 46 4.80 1.36 -5.91
C GLU A 46 6.07 1.76 -5.16
N ASP A 47 6.87 2.67 -5.71
CA ASP A 47 8.16 3.07 -5.12
C ASP A 47 8.01 4.01 -3.90
N ARG A 48 6.80 4.52 -3.66
CA ARG A 48 6.46 5.32 -2.48
C ARG A 48 5.96 4.46 -1.33
N LEU A 49 5.89 3.14 -1.51
CA LEU A 49 5.43 2.19 -0.53
C LEU A 49 6.58 1.29 -0.07
N SER A 50 6.55 0.96 1.22
CA SER A 50 7.42 -0.05 1.82
C SER A 50 6.60 -1.04 2.64
N PRO A 51 7.05 -2.31 2.75
CA PRO A 51 6.40 -3.28 3.62
C PRO A 51 6.36 -2.74 5.06
N ALA A 52 5.19 -2.78 5.70
CA ALA A 52 5.11 -2.55 7.14
C ALA A 52 5.29 -3.90 7.85
N PRO A 53 6.10 -3.99 8.91
CA PRO A 53 6.17 -5.21 9.71
C PRO A 53 4.78 -5.55 10.24
N ARG A 54 4.32 -6.77 9.94
CA ARG A 54 3.13 -7.32 10.56
C ARG A 54 3.48 -7.55 12.03
N VAL A 55 3.07 -6.62 12.90
CA VAL A 55 3.11 -6.87 14.34
C VAL A 55 2.16 -8.04 14.56
N GLU A 56 2.74 -9.23 14.74
CA GLU A 56 2.01 -10.37 15.27
C GLU A 56 1.62 -9.99 16.69
N LEU A 57 0.35 -9.65 16.89
CA LEU A 57 -0.19 -9.52 18.23
C LEU A 57 -0.17 -10.95 18.80
N ALA A 58 0.85 -11.24 19.62
CA ALA A 58 0.94 -12.50 20.34
C ALA A 58 -0.34 -12.67 21.17
N ALA A 59 -1.05 -13.77 20.92
CA ALA A 59 -2.26 -14.16 21.62
C ALA A 59 -1.95 -14.73 23.02
#